data_AF-A0A2W7A997-F1
#
_entry.id   AF-A0A2W7A997-F1
#
_cell.length_a   1.000
_cell.length_b   1.000
_cell.length_c   1.000
_cell.angle_alpha   90.00
_cell.angle_beta   90.00
_cell.angle_gamma   90.00
#
_symmetry.space_group_name_H-M   'P 1'
#
loop_
_entity.id
_entity.type
_entity.pdbx_description
1 polymer ?
#
loop_
_entity_poly.entity_id
_entity_poly.type
_entity_poly.pdbx_seq_one_letter_code
_entity_poly.pdbx_strand_id
1 'polypeptide(L)'
;MATGLSFVTKSRFINVPLTRQSHRAIGLMGVAFLMIGGCGLRLVQLQLIEGAAHRERADQNRITLMPIPADRGNIVDRSGALLAANRLARSVYLRPREQSKEAWVNTAKRLAPILKVPAEEILEKLRQTGFRSALSVRISRDLSLSAFITLAEQSTYFPGLEIRGESTRYYPSGKLAAHVLGYISEATEKDLKAHPDYSMGMLVGQMGIERLANSKLQGVWGGELVEVDATGQQINSLGLKPPVSGQSIRLTLDSNLQRTAEKALANRRGAVVVLDVKTGAVLALASGPTFDPNLFTRRISKQDWQQLQSQENPFLNRALQGYPPGSTFKVVTATAGIQSGKFSSDSTLMTYSAINLGGHLFHEHGQSQGVIGFRDALAFSSNTFFYQVGLAAGPEAIAKWGHKFGIGDVTNVGLSGGGYGMIPTPAQKEKLFKEPWYGGDTVSMSIGQGLVQTTPLELAVTYAAIANGGWRVKPHLLADKSQTPSMRPQKIGINPDTLAVIRAGLKAVVSEGTARQLSDGSIPPTAGKTGTAEVVGQKDNALFAGFAPFNNPQIAVAVVVENGGFGAESAVPIAHEIYKAYFKAKKVRP
;
A
#
# COMPACT_ATOMS: atom_id res chain seq x y z
N MET A 1 1.43 102.30 -40.31
CA MET A 1 2.66 102.84 -39.70
C MET A 1 3.73 101.78 -39.90
N ALA A 2 4.53 101.88 -40.97
CA ALA A 2 5.97 102.22 -40.91
C ALA A 2 6.75 101.22 -40.03
N THR A 3 7.73 100.42 -40.48
CA THR A 3 8.70 100.55 -41.58
C THR A 3 9.51 99.24 -41.72
N GLY A 4 10.02 98.95 -42.92
CA GLY A 4 11.37 98.40 -43.10
C GLY A 4 11.53 96.87 -43.12
N LEU A 5 11.77 96.31 -44.30
CA LEU A 5 13.02 95.66 -44.71
C LEU A 5 12.77 94.81 -45.97
N SER A 6 13.24 95.34 -47.10
CA SER A 6 13.42 94.61 -48.34
C SER A 6 14.64 93.70 -48.20
N PHE A 7 14.43 92.38 -48.22
CA PHE A 7 15.44 91.43 -48.62
C PHE A 7 14.98 90.76 -49.92
N VAL A 8 15.43 91.34 -51.03
CA VAL A 8 15.50 90.63 -52.31
C VAL A 8 16.66 89.63 -52.21
N THR A 9 16.38 88.41 -51.77
CA THR A 9 17.25 87.27 -52.05
C THR A 9 16.77 86.61 -53.33
N LYS A 10 17.48 86.89 -54.42
CA LYS A 10 17.39 86.14 -55.67
C LYS A 10 17.45 84.65 -55.36
N SER A 11 16.35 83.92 -55.54
CA SER A 11 16.36 82.46 -55.63
C SER A 11 17.08 82.08 -56.92
N ARG A 12 18.42 82.05 -56.89
CA ARG A 12 19.18 81.30 -57.88
C ARG A 12 18.87 79.84 -57.63
N PHE A 13 17.96 79.26 -58.41
CA PHE A 13 17.97 77.83 -58.66
C PHE A 13 19.28 77.51 -59.37
N ILE A 14 20.31 77.21 -58.58
CA ILE A 14 21.54 76.63 -59.10
C ILE A 14 21.17 75.18 -59.40
N ASN A 15 20.83 74.88 -60.64
CA ASN A 15 20.88 73.51 -61.15
C ASN A 15 22.35 73.10 -61.19
N VAL A 16 22.87 72.65 -60.04
CA VAL A 16 24.14 71.93 -60.01
C VAL A 16 23.85 70.57 -60.64
N PRO A 17 24.46 70.20 -61.77
CA PRO A 17 24.31 68.85 -62.30
C PRO A 17 24.85 67.89 -61.24
N LEU A 18 24.00 67.01 -60.74
CA LEU A 18 24.39 65.97 -59.80
C LEU A 18 25.50 65.14 -60.48
N THR A 19 26.73 65.31 -60.02
CA THR A 19 27.87 64.50 -60.46
C THR A 19 27.62 63.04 -60.11
N ARG A 20 28.20 62.09 -60.85
CA ARG A 20 28.05 60.64 -60.60
C ARG A 20 28.37 60.24 -59.14
N GLN A 21 29.18 61.02 -58.43
CA GLN A 21 29.45 60.87 -57.00
C GLN A 21 28.30 61.31 -56.08
N SER A 22 27.59 62.40 -56.39
CA SER A 22 26.45 62.88 -55.59
C SER A 22 25.22 61.98 -55.72
N HIS A 23 24.97 61.39 -56.90
CA HIS A 23 23.96 60.33 -57.06
C HIS A 23 24.29 59.05 -56.26
N ARG A 24 25.57 58.69 -56.16
CA ARG A 24 26.01 57.56 -55.32
C ARG A 24 25.82 57.85 -53.82
N ALA A 25 26.10 59.08 -53.39
CA ALA A 25 25.88 59.49 -52.00
C ALA A 25 24.39 59.52 -51.62
N ILE A 26 23.51 60.02 -52.50
CA ILE A 26 22.06 60.00 -52.29
C ILE A 26 21.53 58.56 -52.30
N GLY A 27 22.03 57.71 -53.20
CA GLY A 27 21.70 56.29 -53.20
C GLY A 27 22.10 55.58 -51.90
N LEU A 28 23.32 55.85 -51.40
CA LEU A 28 23.79 55.33 -50.10
C LEU A 28 22.95 55.85 -48.93
N MET A 29 22.58 57.14 -48.91
CA MET A 29 21.68 57.68 -47.89
C MET A 29 20.29 57.05 -47.94
N GLY A 30 19.74 56.83 -49.14
CA GLY A 30 18.45 56.15 -49.30
C GLY A 30 18.47 54.71 -48.80
N VAL A 31 19.54 53.97 -49.10
CA VAL A 31 19.75 52.61 -48.59
C VAL A 31 19.91 52.61 -47.07
N ALA A 32 20.70 53.54 -46.50
CA ALA A 32 20.86 53.67 -45.06
C ALA A 32 19.53 54.02 -44.37
N PHE A 33 18.73 54.91 -44.95
CA PHE A 33 17.42 55.28 -44.42
C PHE A 33 16.43 54.10 -44.45
N LEU A 34 16.42 53.32 -45.53
CA LEU A 34 15.63 52.09 -45.63
C LEU A 34 16.06 51.04 -44.59
N MET A 35 17.36 50.89 -44.37
CA MET A 35 17.90 49.99 -43.34
C MET A 35 17.47 50.42 -41.94
N ILE A 36 17.62 51.70 -41.60
CA ILE A 36 17.20 52.25 -40.30
C ILE A 36 15.68 52.17 -40.13
N GLY A 37 14.91 52.48 -41.17
CA GLY A 37 13.46 52.35 -41.19
C GLY A 37 13.02 50.90 -40.98
N GLY A 38 13.69 49.94 -41.62
CA GLY A 38 13.48 48.52 -41.41
C GLY A 38 13.76 48.08 -39.96
N CYS A 39 14.87 48.54 -39.37
CA CYS A 39 15.17 48.32 -37.95
C CYS A 39 14.10 48.94 -37.04
N GLY A 40 13.63 50.15 -37.36
CA GLY A 40 12.57 50.84 -36.61
C GLY A 40 11.24 50.08 -36.65
N LEU A 41 10.82 49.61 -37.82
CA LEU A 41 9.64 48.76 -37.99
C LEU A 41 9.78 47.45 -37.20
N ARG A 42 10.96 46.84 -37.22
CA ARG A 42 11.23 45.63 -36.43
C ARG A 42 11.15 45.90 -34.93
N LEU A 43 11.61 47.07 -34.48
CA LEU A 43 11.58 47.46 -33.07
C LEU A 43 10.14 47.74 -32.62
N VAL A 44 9.32 48.39 -33.46
CA VAL A 44 7.87 48.55 -33.24
C VAL A 44 7.17 47.20 -33.15
N GLN A 45 7.49 46.26 -34.05
CA GLN A 45 6.95 44.91 -33.98
C GLN A 45 7.30 44.23 -32.65
N LEU A 46 8.57 44.25 -32.24
CA LEU A 46 9.02 43.58 -31.01
C LEU A 46 8.48 44.24 -29.74
N GLN A 47 8.38 45.57 -29.69
CA GLN A 47 8.03 46.31 -28.47
C GLN A 47 6.53 46.61 -28.33
N LEU A 48 5.81 46.87 -29.43
CA LEU A 48 4.41 47.27 -29.40
C LEU A 48 3.47 46.14 -29.81
N ILE A 49 3.78 45.40 -30.88
CA ILE A 49 2.92 44.31 -31.37
C ILE A 49 3.12 43.06 -30.50
N GLU A 50 4.37 42.63 -30.32
CA GLU A 50 4.73 41.43 -29.57
C GLU A 50 5.11 41.74 -28.11
N GLY A 51 5.11 43.02 -27.71
CA GLY A 51 5.63 43.46 -26.42
C GLY A 51 4.95 42.82 -25.21
N ALA A 52 3.61 42.68 -25.26
CA ALA A 52 2.86 42.00 -24.21
C ALA A 52 3.29 40.52 -24.08
N ALA A 53 3.44 39.81 -25.19
CA ALA A 53 3.87 38.42 -25.20
C ALA A 53 5.35 38.23 -24.83
N HIS A 54 6.22 39.19 -25.16
CA HIS A 54 7.62 39.18 -24.73
C HIS A 54 7.76 39.51 -23.24
N ARG A 55 6.92 40.42 -22.72
CA ARG A 55 6.86 40.73 -21.29
C ARG A 55 6.33 39.55 -20.48
N GLU A 56 5.27 38.89 -20.94
CA GLU A 56 4.77 37.66 -20.31
C GLU A 56 5.84 36.55 -20.31
N ARG A 57 6.55 36.35 -21.42
CA ARG A 57 7.68 35.41 -21.48
C ARG A 57 8.84 35.82 -20.55
N ALA A 58 9.11 37.11 -20.43
CA ALA A 58 10.13 37.62 -19.50
C ALA A 58 9.70 37.40 -18.05
N ASP A 59 8.45 37.64 -17.71
CA ASP A 59 7.88 37.41 -16.38
C ASP A 59 7.85 35.91 -16.05
N GLN A 60 7.47 35.04 -16.99
CA GLN A 60 7.57 33.57 -16.82
C GLN A 60 9.01 33.08 -16.63
N ASN A 61 9.99 33.79 -17.18
CA ASN A 61 11.42 33.48 -16.96
C ASN A 61 11.95 34.07 -15.65
N ARG A 62 11.36 35.17 -15.15
CA ARG A 62 11.77 35.88 -13.94
C ARG A 62 11.03 35.38 -12.70
N ILE A 63 9.84 34.81 -12.83
CA ILE A 63 9.00 34.36 -11.71
C ILE A 63 9.13 32.84 -11.61
N THR A 64 9.76 32.36 -10.55
CA THR A 64 9.88 30.94 -10.24
C THR A 64 8.99 30.57 -9.06
N LEU A 65 8.24 29.48 -9.17
CA LEU A 65 7.52 28.91 -8.03
C LEU A 65 8.46 27.96 -7.27
N MET A 66 8.79 28.28 -6.03
CA MET A 66 9.50 27.39 -5.12
C MET A 66 8.47 26.56 -4.34
N PRO A 67 8.36 25.24 -4.59
CA PRO A 67 7.36 24.41 -3.92
C PRO A 67 7.65 24.29 -2.42
N ILE A 68 6.61 24.43 -1.61
CA ILE A 68 6.67 24.21 -0.15
C ILE A 68 5.87 22.94 0.16
N PRO A 69 6.52 21.85 0.61
CA PRO A 69 5.84 20.61 0.93
C PRO A 69 4.76 20.80 1.99
N ALA A 70 3.63 20.13 1.80
CA ALA A 70 2.60 20.02 2.83
C ALA A 70 2.87 18.88 3.80
N ASP A 71 2.45 19.07 5.05
CA ASP A 71 2.44 18.00 6.03
C ASP A 71 1.44 16.92 5.61
N ARG A 72 1.90 15.68 5.59
CA ARG A 72 1.06 14.54 5.26
C ARG A 72 0.15 14.21 6.44
N GLY A 73 -1.13 13.92 6.21
CA GLY A 73 -2.07 13.60 7.29
C GLY A 73 -1.60 12.45 8.18
N ASN A 74 -1.83 12.53 9.50
CA ASN A 74 -1.49 11.45 10.42
C ASN A 74 -2.37 10.21 10.19
N ILE A 75 -1.80 9.01 10.32
CA ILE A 75 -2.57 7.76 10.39
C ILE A 75 -2.61 7.33 11.85
N VAL A 76 -3.82 7.16 12.37
CA VAL A 76 -4.06 6.73 13.76
C VAL A 76 -4.83 5.43 13.81
N ASP A 77 -4.62 4.66 14.87
CA ASP A 77 -5.39 3.47 15.17
C ASP A 77 -6.80 3.81 15.67
N ARG A 78 -7.61 2.80 15.98
CA ARG A 78 -8.99 3.00 16.44
C ARG A 78 -9.09 3.82 17.73
N SER A 79 -8.09 3.74 18.61
CA SER A 79 -8.03 4.47 19.88
C SER A 79 -7.45 5.88 19.74
N GLY A 80 -6.85 6.21 18.59
CA GLY A 80 -6.19 7.48 18.32
C GLY A 80 -4.67 7.45 18.47
N ALA A 81 -4.07 6.27 18.70
CA ALA A 81 -2.61 6.14 18.78
C ALA A 81 -1.98 6.36 17.40
N LEU A 82 -0.89 7.13 17.34
CA LEU A 82 -0.17 7.43 16.10
C LEU A 82 0.53 6.18 15.55
N LEU A 83 0.15 5.80 14.32
CA LEU A 83 0.78 4.73 13.54
C LEU A 83 1.74 5.30 12.48
N ALA A 84 1.36 6.42 11.87
CA ALA A 84 2.24 7.22 11.01
C ALA A 84 1.98 8.71 11.27
N ALA A 85 3.06 9.46 11.42
CA ALA A 85 3.03 10.88 11.71
C ALA A 85 4.12 11.58 10.90
N ASN A 86 4.27 12.89 11.10
CA ASN A 86 5.43 13.60 10.61
C ASN A 86 6.33 14.04 11.77
N ARG A 87 7.62 14.18 11.49
CA ARG A 87 8.60 14.76 12.41
C ARG A 87 9.45 15.78 11.69
N LEU A 88 9.97 16.75 12.44
CA LEU A 88 10.97 17.67 11.92
C LEU A 88 12.29 16.91 11.68
N ALA A 89 12.76 16.94 10.44
CA ALA A 89 14.05 16.44 10.01
C ALA A 89 14.85 17.57 9.35
N ARG A 90 16.16 17.38 9.22
CA ARG A 90 17.02 18.31 8.49
C ARG A 90 17.43 17.67 7.17
N SER A 91 17.24 18.38 6.07
CA SER A 91 17.62 17.93 4.73
C SER A 91 18.74 18.81 4.18
N VAL A 92 19.65 18.20 3.42
CA VAL A 92 20.73 18.91 2.73
C VAL A 92 20.33 19.19 1.30
N TYR A 93 20.53 20.45 0.93
CA TYR A 93 20.34 20.97 -0.40
C TYR A 93 21.65 21.55 -0.93
N LEU A 94 21.82 21.47 -2.25
CA LEU A 94 22.89 22.17 -2.96
C LEU A 94 22.27 23.07 -4.03
N ARG A 95 22.70 24.33 -4.09
CA ARG A 95 22.42 25.25 -5.19
C ARG A 95 23.42 25.00 -6.32
N PRO A 96 22.98 24.47 -7.48
CA PRO A 96 23.90 24.11 -8.56
C PRO A 96 24.72 25.31 -9.07
N ARG A 97 24.11 26.50 -9.12
CA ARG A 97 24.70 27.74 -9.67
C ARG A 97 25.78 28.39 -8.79
N GLU A 98 25.83 28.08 -7.50
CA GLU A 98 26.80 28.70 -6.56
C GLU A 98 28.18 28.02 -6.59
N GLN A 99 28.35 26.99 -7.42
CA GLN A 99 29.59 26.26 -7.59
C GLN A 99 29.95 26.13 -9.07
N SER A 100 31.24 26.10 -9.41
CA SER A 100 31.67 25.71 -10.76
C SER A 100 31.46 24.21 -10.99
N LYS A 101 31.47 23.77 -12.25
CA LYS A 101 31.33 22.34 -12.59
C LYS A 101 32.47 21.50 -11.99
N GLU A 102 33.68 22.08 -11.94
CA GLU A 102 34.86 21.47 -11.35
C GLU A 102 34.71 21.39 -9.82
N ALA A 103 34.14 22.43 -9.21
CA ALA A 103 33.87 22.48 -7.77
C ALA A 103 32.83 21.41 -7.36
N TRP A 104 31.85 21.07 -8.21
CA TRP A 104 30.88 20.00 -7.91
C TRP A 104 31.56 18.68 -7.56
N VAL A 105 32.63 18.31 -8.27
CA VAL A 105 33.36 17.05 -8.03
C VAL A 105 34.00 17.06 -6.65
N ASN A 106 34.62 18.18 -6.28
CA ASN A 106 35.27 18.33 -4.96
C ASN A 106 34.24 18.37 -3.82
N THR A 107 33.15 19.12 -4.00
CA THR A 107 32.01 19.16 -3.08
C THR A 107 31.41 17.78 -2.89
N ALA A 108 31.11 17.06 -3.98
CA ALA A 108 30.53 15.72 -3.93
C ALA A 108 31.46 14.72 -3.22
N LYS A 109 32.77 14.77 -3.49
CA LYS A 109 33.77 13.93 -2.79
C LYS A 109 33.82 14.21 -1.28
N ARG A 110 33.70 15.47 -0.86
CA ARG A 110 33.69 15.88 0.55
C ARG A 110 32.36 15.54 1.25
N LEU A 111 31.23 15.73 0.58
CA LEU A 111 29.90 15.44 1.12
C LEU A 111 29.61 13.95 1.20
N ALA A 112 30.14 13.15 0.28
CA ALA A 112 29.85 11.73 0.21
C ALA A 112 30.08 10.95 1.52
N PRO A 113 31.24 11.07 2.20
CA PRO A 113 31.46 10.39 3.48
C PRO A 113 30.57 10.93 4.61
N ILE A 114 30.26 12.23 4.62
CA ILE A 114 29.43 12.87 5.66
C ILE A 114 27.97 12.43 5.54
N LEU A 115 27.43 12.45 4.32
CA LEU A 115 26.02 12.15 4.04
C LEU A 115 25.74 10.68 3.77
N LYS A 116 26.80 9.85 3.62
CA LYS A 116 26.70 8.45 3.19
C LYS A 116 25.97 8.31 1.84
N VAL A 117 26.14 9.30 0.96
CA VAL A 117 25.62 9.31 -0.42
C VAL A 117 26.81 9.21 -1.36
N PRO A 118 26.84 8.27 -2.33
CA PRO A 118 27.93 8.18 -3.29
C PRO A 118 28.13 9.50 -4.04
N ALA A 119 29.37 9.96 -4.19
CA ALA A 119 29.68 11.21 -4.88
C ALA A 119 29.09 11.27 -6.30
N GLU A 120 29.10 10.14 -7.02
CA GLU A 120 28.53 10.07 -8.37
C GLU A 120 27.02 10.30 -8.40
N GLU A 121 26.29 9.87 -7.37
CA GLU A 121 24.84 10.13 -7.28
C GLU A 121 24.55 11.60 -7.00
N ILE A 122 25.39 12.27 -6.19
CA ILE A 122 25.29 13.71 -5.95
C ILE A 122 25.51 14.45 -7.28
N LEU A 123 26.56 14.08 -8.02
CA LEU A 123 26.87 14.67 -9.32
C LEU A 123 25.74 14.43 -10.32
N GLU A 124 25.16 13.24 -10.34
CA GLU A 124 24.08 12.91 -11.25
C GLU A 124 22.82 13.75 -10.99
N LYS A 125 22.43 13.90 -9.71
CA LYS A 125 21.32 14.81 -9.34
C LYS A 125 21.57 16.25 -9.78
N LEU A 126 22.81 16.74 -9.62
CA LEU A 126 23.20 18.08 -10.05
C LEU A 126 23.19 18.23 -11.57
N ARG A 127 23.66 17.23 -12.32
CA ARG A 127 23.64 17.20 -13.79
C ARG A 127 22.21 17.18 -14.34
N GLN A 128 21.34 16.35 -13.77
CA GLN A 128 19.93 16.23 -14.17
C GLN A 128 19.16 17.52 -13.95
N THR A 129 19.41 18.21 -12.84
CA THR A 129 18.78 19.51 -12.56
C THR A 129 19.37 20.61 -13.46
N GLY A 130 20.64 20.49 -13.80
CA GLY A 130 21.35 21.41 -14.69
C GLY A 130 22.11 22.50 -13.95
N PHE A 131 23.26 22.86 -14.49
CA PHE A 131 24.19 23.83 -13.89
C PHE A 131 23.56 25.20 -13.64
N ARG A 132 22.73 25.64 -14.60
CA ARG A 132 21.97 26.89 -14.52
C ARG A 132 20.58 26.64 -13.95
N SER A 133 20.37 25.78 -12.96
CA SER A 133 19.06 25.68 -12.29
C SER A 133 18.97 26.66 -11.12
N ALA A 134 17.86 27.39 -11.00
CA ALA A 134 17.61 28.24 -9.83
C ALA A 134 17.09 27.44 -8.62
N LEU A 135 16.72 26.18 -8.85
CA LEU A 135 16.20 25.29 -7.81
C LEU A 135 17.34 24.60 -7.06
N SER A 136 17.27 24.61 -5.73
CA SER A 136 18.18 23.82 -4.90
C SER A 136 17.86 22.33 -5.03
N VAL A 137 18.90 21.50 -5.15
CA VAL A 137 18.78 20.06 -5.34
C VAL A 137 18.91 19.35 -4.00
N ARG A 138 17.89 18.56 -3.64
CA ARG A 138 17.90 17.77 -2.41
C ARG A 138 18.88 16.60 -2.52
N ILE A 139 19.98 16.69 -1.77
CA ILE A 139 21.03 15.67 -1.77
C ILE A 139 20.67 14.53 -0.82
N SER A 140 20.32 14.87 0.42
CA SER A 140 19.98 13.91 1.47
C SER A 140 18.85 14.43 2.36
N ARG A 141 18.11 13.49 2.96
CA ARG A 141 17.04 13.75 3.94
C ARG A 141 17.42 13.16 5.28
N ASP A 142 16.88 13.74 6.34
CA ASP A 142 16.99 13.18 7.70
C ASP A 142 18.44 13.02 8.15
N LEU A 143 19.18 14.13 8.09
CA LEU A 143 20.56 14.26 8.57
C LEU A 143 20.70 13.71 9.99
N SER A 144 21.72 12.87 10.20
CA SER A 144 22.15 12.52 11.55
C SER A 144 22.71 13.75 12.26
N LEU A 145 22.62 13.76 13.60
CA LEU A 145 23.19 14.84 14.40
C LEU A 145 24.69 15.03 14.12
N SER A 146 25.43 13.93 13.96
CA SER A 146 26.85 13.96 13.60
C SER A 146 27.10 14.64 12.25
N ALA A 147 26.35 14.27 11.21
CA ALA A 147 26.48 14.88 9.88
C ALA A 147 26.10 16.36 9.92
N PHE A 148 25.08 16.73 10.68
CA PHE A 148 24.69 18.13 10.87
C PHE A 148 25.81 18.97 11.51
N ILE A 149 26.41 18.48 12.60
CA ILE A 149 27.52 19.18 13.28
C ILE A 149 28.73 19.31 12.34
N THR A 150 29.13 18.22 11.67
CA THR A 150 30.27 18.25 10.75
C THR A 150 30.04 19.23 9.60
N LEU A 151 28.83 19.29 9.02
CA LEU A 151 28.52 20.25 7.96
C LEU A 151 28.49 21.69 8.48
N ALA A 152 28.02 21.92 9.71
CA ALA A 152 28.00 23.25 10.30
C ALA A 152 29.44 23.77 10.51
N GLU A 153 30.33 22.95 11.04
CA GLU A 153 31.75 23.27 11.25
C GLU A 153 32.51 23.52 9.94
N GLN A 154 32.13 22.80 8.88
CA GLN A 154 32.79 22.86 7.57
C GLN A 154 32.03 23.71 6.55
N SER A 155 31.04 24.51 6.98
CA SER A 155 30.14 25.25 6.09
C SER A 155 30.86 26.10 5.03
N THR A 156 31.99 26.72 5.38
CA THR A 156 32.84 27.50 4.47
C THR A 156 33.37 26.70 3.26
N TYR A 157 33.51 25.37 3.40
CA TYR A 157 33.98 24.50 2.32
C TYR A 157 32.89 24.04 1.35
N PHE A 158 31.63 24.42 1.60
CA PHE A 158 30.49 24.01 0.79
C PHE A 158 29.67 25.21 0.30
N PRO A 159 30.18 26.02 -0.66
CA PRO A 159 29.41 27.11 -1.26
C PRO A 159 28.07 26.60 -1.81
N GLY A 160 26.95 27.28 -1.55
CA GLY A 160 25.62 26.83 -1.98
C GLY A 160 25.04 25.64 -1.25
N LEU A 161 25.65 25.17 -0.15
CA LEU A 161 25.03 24.18 0.73
C LEU A 161 24.02 24.84 1.65
N GLU A 162 22.82 24.29 1.66
CA GLU A 162 21.74 24.70 2.55
C GLU A 162 21.28 23.52 3.40
N ILE A 163 21.04 23.77 4.68
CA ILE A 163 20.40 22.81 5.58
C ILE A 163 19.02 23.36 5.91
N ARG A 164 17.98 22.67 5.45
CA ARG A 164 16.59 23.09 5.65
C ARG A 164 15.90 22.16 6.63
N GLY A 165 15.12 22.74 7.54
CA GLY A 165 14.17 21.99 8.37
C GLY A 165 12.97 21.59 7.52
N GLU A 166 12.67 20.30 7.47
CA GLU A 166 11.57 19.75 6.67
C GLU A 166 10.77 18.75 7.48
N SER A 167 9.48 18.70 7.20
CA SER A 167 8.62 17.64 7.70
C SER A 167 8.91 16.34 6.94
N THR A 168 9.30 15.29 7.65
CA THR A 168 9.46 13.96 7.08
C THR A 168 8.48 12.98 7.70
N ARG A 169 8.06 11.99 6.91
CA ARG A 169 7.20 10.92 7.40
C ARG A 169 7.95 10.08 8.43
N TYR A 170 7.24 9.66 9.47
CA TYR A 170 7.79 8.87 10.56
C TYR A 170 6.75 7.85 11.05
N TYR A 171 7.18 6.63 11.30
CA TYR A 171 6.35 5.55 11.83
C TYR A 171 6.81 5.24 13.26
N PRO A 172 6.13 5.79 14.30
CA PRO A 172 6.62 5.75 15.68
C PRO A 172 6.79 4.33 16.24
N SER A 173 5.97 3.39 15.75
CA SER A 173 6.01 1.99 16.18
C SER A 173 6.94 1.11 15.32
N GLY A 174 7.78 1.71 14.47
CA GLY A 174 8.73 0.98 13.62
C GLY A 174 8.03 0.01 12.67
N LYS A 175 8.32 -1.28 12.83
CA LYS A 175 7.80 -2.38 11.97
C LYS A 175 6.32 -2.72 12.19
N LEU A 176 5.70 -2.18 13.23
CA LEU A 176 4.30 -2.50 13.56
C LEU A 176 3.37 -2.15 12.40
N ALA A 177 2.56 -3.12 11.97
CA ALA A 177 1.58 -2.99 10.90
C ALA A 177 2.17 -2.58 9.54
N ALA A 178 3.46 -2.87 9.26
CA ALA A 178 4.13 -2.40 8.05
C ALA A 178 3.39 -2.75 6.74
N HIS A 179 2.81 -3.95 6.62
CA HIS A 179 2.04 -4.34 5.41
C HIS A 179 0.68 -3.65 5.30
N VAL A 180 0.11 -3.24 6.43
CA VAL A 180 -1.15 -2.46 6.47
C VAL A 180 -0.84 -1.00 6.15
N LEU A 181 0.11 -0.39 6.85
CA LEU A 181 0.47 1.02 6.68
C LEU A 181 1.10 1.26 5.31
N GLY A 182 2.00 0.37 4.89
CA GLY A 182 2.83 0.54 3.72
C GLY A 182 3.95 1.54 3.94
N TYR A 183 4.44 2.10 2.84
CA TYR A 183 5.50 3.10 2.84
C TYR A 183 5.28 4.12 1.74
N ILE A 184 6.08 5.19 1.79
CA ILE A 184 6.08 6.27 0.80
C ILE A 184 7.39 6.28 0.03
N SER A 185 7.38 6.82 -1.18
CA SER A 185 8.60 7.16 -1.92
C SER A 185 8.40 8.45 -2.70
N GLU A 186 9.46 8.96 -3.33
CA GLU A 186 9.29 10.01 -4.33
C GLU A 186 8.41 9.51 -5.48
N ALA A 187 7.61 10.42 -6.02
CA ALA A 187 6.70 10.18 -7.13
C ALA A 187 7.50 9.63 -8.33
N THR A 188 7.06 8.49 -8.84
CA THR A 188 7.65 7.88 -10.03
C THR A 188 7.25 8.67 -11.27
N GLU A 189 7.92 8.43 -12.40
CA GLU A 189 7.51 9.02 -13.69
C GLU A 189 6.05 8.67 -14.03
N LYS A 190 5.58 7.48 -13.65
CA LYS A 190 4.19 7.06 -13.81
C LYS A 190 3.23 7.90 -12.96
N ASP A 191 3.62 8.20 -11.72
CA ASP A 191 2.82 9.04 -10.81
C ASP A 191 2.72 10.48 -11.35
N LEU A 192 3.85 11.05 -11.80
CA LEU A 192 3.91 12.40 -12.39
C LEU A 192 3.10 12.51 -13.68
N LYS A 193 3.06 11.45 -14.50
CA LYS A 193 2.21 11.41 -15.71
C LYS A 193 0.71 11.32 -15.36
N ALA A 194 0.36 10.56 -14.32
CA ALA A 194 -1.02 10.42 -13.88
C ALA A 194 -1.55 11.65 -13.12
N HIS A 195 -0.65 12.38 -12.47
CA HIS A 195 -0.94 13.57 -11.68
C HIS A 195 0.00 14.72 -12.09
N PRO A 196 -0.35 15.47 -13.16
CA PRO A 196 0.45 16.59 -13.64
C PRO A 196 0.62 17.73 -12.63
N ASP A 197 -0.22 17.75 -11.58
CA ASP A 197 -0.15 18.68 -10.45
C ASP A 197 0.96 18.33 -9.45
N TYR A 198 1.56 17.13 -9.51
CA TYR A 198 2.62 16.74 -8.60
C TYR A 198 3.93 17.44 -8.93
N SER A 199 4.51 18.05 -7.91
CA SER A 199 5.84 18.63 -7.99
C SER A 199 6.92 17.55 -8.04
N MET A 200 8.02 17.83 -8.73
CA MET A 200 9.19 16.96 -8.72
C MET A 200 9.69 16.73 -7.28
N GLY A 201 9.94 15.47 -6.91
CA GLY A 201 10.33 15.10 -5.55
C GLY A 201 9.18 15.02 -4.53
N MET A 202 7.92 15.14 -4.98
CA MET A 202 6.76 14.92 -4.12
C MET A 202 6.72 13.48 -3.60
N LEU A 203 6.37 13.30 -2.32
CA LEU A 203 6.27 11.99 -1.70
C LEU A 203 4.86 11.44 -1.83
N VAL A 204 4.75 10.23 -2.37
CA VAL A 204 3.49 9.52 -2.60
C VAL A 204 3.52 8.16 -1.92
N GLY A 205 2.35 7.67 -1.53
CA GLY A 205 2.21 6.34 -0.97
C GLY A 205 2.41 5.25 -2.02
N GLN A 206 3.30 4.30 -1.75
CA GLN A 206 3.64 3.21 -2.67
C GLN A 206 2.95 1.89 -2.33
N MET A 207 2.61 1.70 -1.06
CA MET A 207 1.98 0.50 -0.53
C MET A 207 0.96 0.84 0.55
N GLY A 208 0.08 -0.11 0.87
CA GLY A 208 -0.73 -0.07 2.09
C GLY A 208 -1.74 1.09 2.13
N ILE A 209 -2.06 1.53 3.34
CA ILE A 209 -2.90 2.71 3.60
C ILE A 209 -2.26 3.99 3.04
N GLU A 210 -0.93 4.11 3.09
CA GLU A 210 -0.23 5.26 2.49
C GLU A 210 -0.60 5.45 1.03
N ARG A 211 -0.69 4.35 0.26
CA ARG A 211 -1.12 4.38 -1.15
C ARG A 211 -2.64 4.49 -1.29
N LEU A 212 -3.38 3.62 -0.59
CA LEU A 212 -4.84 3.54 -0.69
C LEU A 212 -5.51 4.89 -0.41
N ALA A 213 -4.97 5.65 0.53
CA ALA A 213 -5.53 6.93 0.94
C ALA A 213 -4.60 8.12 0.62
N ASN A 214 -3.71 7.96 -0.37
CA ASN A 214 -2.74 8.98 -0.75
C ASN A 214 -3.38 10.34 -1.03
N SER A 215 -4.51 10.37 -1.75
CA SER A 215 -5.22 11.61 -2.08
C SER A 215 -5.73 12.39 -0.86
N LYS A 216 -6.10 11.70 0.23
CA LYS A 216 -6.49 12.33 1.50
C LYS A 216 -5.26 12.73 2.31
N LEU A 217 -4.24 11.87 2.32
CA LEU A 217 -3.06 12.03 3.16
C LEU A 217 -2.08 13.09 2.65
N GLN A 218 -1.92 13.26 1.34
CA GLN A 218 -0.80 14.05 0.78
C GLN A 218 -0.87 15.55 1.02
N GLY A 219 -2.06 16.09 1.29
CA GLY A 219 -2.27 17.53 1.39
C GLY A 219 -2.08 18.23 0.04
N VAL A 220 -2.00 19.55 0.07
CA VAL A 220 -1.76 20.38 -1.12
C VAL A 220 -0.50 21.19 -0.87
N TRP A 221 0.52 20.96 -1.68
CA TRP A 221 1.77 21.71 -1.59
C TRP A 221 1.50 23.20 -1.82
N GLY A 222 2.14 24.00 -0.99
CA GLY A 222 2.19 25.44 -1.15
C GLY A 222 3.28 25.82 -2.14
N GLY A 223 3.53 27.11 -2.24
CA GLY A 223 4.69 27.59 -2.94
C GLY A 223 4.92 29.05 -2.71
N GLU A 224 6.18 29.44 -2.79
CA GLU A 224 6.60 30.83 -2.77
C GLU A 224 6.92 31.25 -4.20
N LEU A 225 6.22 32.28 -4.69
CA LEU A 225 6.57 32.93 -5.93
C LEU A 225 7.75 33.85 -5.67
N VAL A 226 8.88 33.54 -6.29
CA VAL A 226 10.10 34.34 -6.15
C VAL A 226 10.47 34.95 -7.49
N GLU A 227 10.80 36.23 -7.46
CA GLU A 227 11.46 36.90 -8.57
C GLU A 227 12.93 36.52 -8.57
N VAL A 228 13.44 36.00 -9.67
CA VAL A 228 14.84 35.65 -9.86
C VAL A 228 15.48 36.54 -10.93
N ASP A 229 16.73 36.94 -10.74
CA ASP A 229 17.47 37.67 -11.76
C ASP A 229 17.91 36.76 -12.93
N ALA A 230 18.58 37.33 -13.94
CA ALA A 230 19.14 36.55 -15.05
C ALA A 230 20.18 35.50 -14.61
N THR A 231 20.74 35.64 -13.41
CA THR A 231 21.67 34.68 -12.79
C THR A 231 20.96 33.66 -11.89
N GLY A 232 19.64 33.79 -11.67
CA GLY A 232 18.79 32.91 -10.86
C GLY A 232 18.78 33.21 -9.37
N GLN A 233 19.40 34.31 -8.93
CA GLN A 233 19.33 34.74 -7.54
C GLN A 233 17.94 35.30 -7.24
N GLN A 234 17.38 34.86 -6.12
CA GLN A 234 16.14 35.39 -5.59
C GLN A 234 16.33 36.88 -5.24
N ILE A 235 15.61 37.74 -5.95
CA ILE A 235 15.56 39.19 -5.72
C ILE A 235 14.47 39.50 -4.70
N ASN A 236 13.25 39.02 -4.94
CA ASN A 236 12.07 39.37 -4.15
C ASN A 236 11.13 38.16 -3.99
N SER A 237 10.46 38.09 -2.85
CA SER A 237 9.27 37.24 -2.68
C SER A 237 8.05 38.00 -3.20
N LEU A 238 7.40 37.48 -4.23
CA LEU A 238 6.22 38.07 -4.88
C LEU A 238 4.91 37.59 -4.23
N GLY A 239 4.95 36.49 -3.49
CA GLY A 239 3.78 35.99 -2.77
C GLY A 239 3.97 34.57 -2.25
N LEU A 240 3.37 34.29 -1.10
CA LEU A 240 3.37 32.99 -0.47
C LEU A 240 1.97 32.37 -0.55
N LYS A 241 1.89 31.18 -1.16
CA LYS A 241 0.73 30.30 -1.02
C LYS A 241 1.06 29.26 0.06
N PRO A 242 0.49 29.35 1.27
CA PRO A 242 0.81 28.39 2.32
C PRO A 242 0.37 26.97 1.93
N PRO A 243 1.13 25.93 2.29
CA PRO A 243 0.70 24.54 2.09
C PRO A 243 -0.50 24.21 2.96
N VAL A 244 -1.34 23.29 2.49
CA VAL A 244 -2.48 22.76 3.25
C VAL A 244 -2.17 21.33 3.63
N SER A 245 -2.12 21.06 4.93
CA SER A 245 -1.85 19.71 5.45
C SER A 245 -2.91 18.69 5.00
N GLY A 246 -2.47 17.46 4.79
CA GLY A 246 -3.37 16.36 4.47
C GLY A 246 -4.27 15.96 5.63
N GLN A 247 -5.37 15.30 5.29
CA GLN A 247 -6.36 14.85 6.26
C GLN A 247 -5.85 13.64 7.03
N SER A 248 -6.00 13.68 8.36
CA SER A 248 -5.73 12.52 9.20
C SER A 248 -6.74 11.41 8.97
N ILE A 249 -6.27 10.17 9.04
CA ILE A 249 -7.07 8.97 8.82
C ILE A 249 -7.06 8.10 10.06
N ARG A 250 -8.26 7.67 10.47
CA ARG A 250 -8.44 6.70 11.54
C ARG A 250 -8.67 5.31 10.96
N LEU A 251 -7.89 4.34 11.44
CA LEU A 251 -8.05 2.93 11.08
C LEU A 251 -8.92 2.19 12.09
N THR A 252 -9.44 1.03 11.68
CA THR A 252 -10.11 0.06 12.56
C THR A 252 -9.13 -0.74 13.41
N LEU A 253 -7.85 -0.69 13.07
CA LEU A 253 -6.76 -1.42 13.70
C LEU A 253 -6.67 -1.12 15.20
N ASP A 254 -6.43 -2.14 16.01
CA ASP A 254 -6.06 -2.01 17.42
C ASP A 254 -4.55 -2.28 17.55
N SER A 255 -3.78 -1.26 17.92
CA SER A 255 -2.31 -1.36 17.95
C SER A 255 -1.80 -2.42 18.92
N ASN A 256 -2.50 -2.65 20.03
CA ASN A 256 -2.10 -3.67 21.01
C ASN A 256 -2.36 -5.06 20.46
N LEU A 257 -3.52 -5.27 19.84
CA LEU A 257 -3.85 -6.55 19.22
C LEU A 257 -2.94 -6.86 18.04
N GLN A 258 -2.63 -5.87 17.20
CA GLN A 258 -1.67 -6.00 16.11
C GLN A 258 -0.29 -6.40 16.64
N ARG A 259 0.18 -5.75 17.72
CA ARG A 259 1.47 -6.07 18.34
C ARG A 259 1.49 -7.49 18.90
N THR A 260 0.40 -7.94 19.53
CA THR A 260 0.26 -9.32 19.97
C THR A 260 0.35 -10.28 18.79
N ALA A 261 -0.32 -9.98 17.68
CA ALA A 261 -0.31 -10.81 16.48
C ALA A 261 1.08 -10.96 15.87
N GLU A 262 1.79 -9.85 15.68
CA GLU A 262 3.16 -9.87 15.14
C GLU A 262 4.14 -10.53 16.11
N LYS A 263 4.01 -10.27 17.42
CA LYS A 263 4.84 -10.93 18.44
C LYS A 263 4.61 -12.44 18.48
N ALA A 264 3.35 -12.88 18.36
CA ALA A 264 3.00 -14.30 18.36
C ALA A 264 3.49 -15.00 17.10
N LEU A 265 3.44 -14.35 15.92
CA LEU A 265 4.08 -14.86 14.70
C LEU A 265 5.60 -14.94 14.83
N ALA A 266 6.21 -13.98 15.54
CA ALA A 266 7.65 -13.82 15.68
C ALA A 266 8.33 -13.73 14.30
N ASN A 267 9.35 -14.54 14.03
CA ASN A 267 10.06 -14.56 12.75
C ASN A 267 9.53 -15.60 11.76
N ARG A 268 8.37 -16.21 12.03
CA ARG A 268 7.79 -17.24 11.16
C ARG A 268 7.14 -16.61 9.93
N ARG A 269 7.25 -17.29 8.79
CA ARG A 269 6.43 -16.99 7.61
C ARG A 269 4.97 -17.31 7.93
N GLY A 270 4.09 -16.35 7.76
CA GLY A 270 2.68 -16.55 8.07
C GLY A 270 1.91 -15.25 8.22
N ALA A 271 0.65 -15.37 8.61
CA ALA A 271 -0.23 -14.24 8.81
C ALA A 271 -1.29 -14.50 9.89
N VAL A 272 -1.77 -13.42 10.47
CA VAL A 272 -2.88 -13.40 11.43
C VAL A 272 -3.86 -12.32 11.01
N VAL A 273 -5.14 -12.67 10.93
CA VAL A 273 -6.23 -11.72 10.70
C VAL A 273 -7.20 -11.81 11.85
N VAL A 274 -7.61 -10.65 12.38
CA VAL A 274 -8.65 -10.53 13.39
C VAL A 274 -9.72 -9.57 12.91
N LEU A 275 -10.96 -10.04 12.83
CA LEU A 275 -12.12 -9.27 12.39
C LEU A 275 -13.13 -9.12 13.53
N ASP A 276 -13.76 -7.97 13.60
CA ASP A 276 -15.03 -7.82 14.32
C ASP A 276 -16.15 -8.52 13.53
N VAL A 277 -16.83 -9.48 14.16
CA VAL A 277 -17.80 -10.36 13.45
C VAL A 277 -19.09 -9.66 13.06
N LYS A 278 -19.38 -8.49 13.64
CA LYS A 278 -20.63 -7.76 13.41
C LYS A 278 -20.45 -6.69 12.34
N THR A 279 -19.29 -6.04 12.33
CA THR A 279 -19.00 -4.89 11.46
C THR A 279 -18.08 -5.23 10.29
N GLY A 280 -17.24 -6.27 10.41
CA GLY A 280 -16.14 -6.51 9.46
C GLY A 280 -14.95 -5.57 9.65
N ALA A 281 -14.90 -4.80 10.73
CA ALA A 281 -13.74 -3.98 11.05
C ALA A 281 -12.50 -4.89 11.24
N VAL A 282 -11.43 -4.62 10.50
CA VAL A 282 -10.16 -5.35 10.64
C VAL A 282 -9.42 -4.80 11.85
N LEU A 283 -9.33 -5.61 12.91
CA LEU A 283 -8.73 -5.21 14.19
C LEU A 283 -7.23 -5.50 14.23
N ALA A 284 -6.79 -6.56 13.54
CA ALA A 284 -5.38 -6.86 13.31
C ALA A 284 -5.23 -7.56 11.96
N LEU A 285 -4.15 -7.26 11.25
CA LEU A 285 -3.75 -7.87 9.98
C LEU A 285 -2.22 -7.91 9.97
N ALA A 286 -1.66 -8.99 10.50
CA ALA A 286 -0.22 -9.20 10.62
C ALA A 286 0.27 -10.15 9.53
N SER A 287 1.45 -9.86 8.99
CA SER A 287 2.16 -10.68 8.02
C SER A 287 3.63 -10.74 8.42
N GLY A 288 4.21 -11.93 8.40
CA GLY A 288 5.61 -12.19 8.75
C GLY A 288 6.35 -12.90 7.62
N PRO A 289 7.64 -12.62 7.39
CA PRO A 289 8.45 -11.54 7.98
C PRO A 289 7.98 -10.13 7.62
N THR A 290 8.34 -9.16 8.46
CA THR A 290 7.97 -7.73 8.33
C THR A 290 9.18 -6.85 8.05
N PHE A 291 8.94 -5.61 7.59
CA PHE A 291 9.96 -4.60 7.30
C PHE A 291 9.71 -3.33 8.12
N ASP A 292 10.73 -2.45 8.21
CA ASP A 292 10.56 -1.14 8.82
C ASP A 292 10.24 -0.09 7.74
N PRO A 293 9.02 0.50 7.71
CA PRO A 293 8.66 1.51 6.72
C PRO A 293 9.48 2.81 6.86
N ASN A 294 10.14 3.05 8.00
CA ASN A 294 11.08 4.18 8.17
C ASN A 294 12.31 4.07 7.24
N LEU A 295 12.61 2.89 6.69
CA LEU A 295 13.70 2.74 5.71
C LEU A 295 13.44 3.50 4.40
N PHE A 296 12.18 3.80 4.10
CA PHE A 296 11.74 4.47 2.87
C PHE A 296 11.47 5.97 3.03
N THR A 297 11.48 6.47 4.27
CA THR A 297 11.31 7.91 4.55
C THR A 297 12.59 8.70 4.26
N ARG A 298 13.72 7.97 4.17
CA ARG A 298 15.05 8.43 3.78
C ARG A 298 15.55 7.66 2.55
N ARG A 299 16.73 8.03 2.07
CA ARG A 299 17.46 7.21 1.09
C ARG A 299 17.79 5.86 1.71
N ILE A 300 17.35 4.79 1.07
CA ILE A 300 17.69 3.44 1.48
C ILE A 300 19.17 3.17 1.18
N SER A 301 19.91 2.65 2.16
CA SER A 301 21.32 2.30 1.94
C SER A 301 21.41 0.98 1.17
N LYS A 302 22.53 0.73 0.48
CA LYS A 302 22.76 -0.56 -0.19
C LYS A 302 22.67 -1.73 0.81
N GLN A 303 23.15 -1.54 2.04
CA GLN A 303 23.09 -2.52 3.10
C GLN A 303 21.64 -2.78 3.56
N ASP A 304 20.87 -1.72 3.81
CA ASP A 304 19.44 -1.84 4.17
C ASP A 304 18.68 -2.59 3.07
N TRP A 305 18.94 -2.27 1.81
CA TRP A 305 18.31 -2.92 0.66
C TRP A 305 18.69 -4.40 0.55
N GLN A 306 19.99 -4.74 0.69
CA GLN A 306 20.45 -6.13 0.72
C GLN A 306 19.84 -6.91 1.88
N GLN A 307 19.68 -6.30 3.05
CA GLN A 307 19.03 -6.92 4.21
C GLN A 307 17.52 -7.15 3.99
N LEU A 308 16.84 -6.27 3.25
CA LEU A 308 15.45 -6.50 2.87
C LEU A 308 15.35 -7.62 1.81
N GLN A 309 16.25 -7.65 0.84
CA GLN A 309 16.29 -8.68 -0.19
C GLN A 309 16.67 -10.07 0.34
N SER A 310 17.46 -10.15 1.41
CA SER A 310 17.82 -11.42 2.03
C SER A 310 16.69 -12.05 2.85
N GLN A 311 15.61 -11.30 3.12
CA GLN A 311 14.43 -11.82 3.80
C GLN A 311 13.48 -12.53 2.83
N GLU A 312 12.70 -13.48 3.36
CA GLU A 312 11.77 -14.28 2.57
C GLU A 312 10.52 -13.47 2.15
N ASN A 313 10.66 -12.66 1.11
CA ASN A 313 9.61 -11.80 0.54
C ASN A 313 8.93 -10.90 1.59
N PRO A 314 9.66 -9.93 2.19
CA PRO A 314 9.16 -9.14 3.31
C PRO A 314 8.02 -8.17 2.93
N PHE A 315 7.87 -7.82 1.65
CA PHE A 315 6.77 -6.96 1.18
C PHE A 315 5.48 -7.73 0.89
N LEU A 316 5.54 -9.07 0.80
CA LEU A 316 4.37 -9.90 0.54
C LEU A 316 3.43 -9.86 1.74
N ASN A 317 2.18 -9.46 1.49
CA ASN A 317 1.16 -9.47 2.53
C ASN A 317 0.48 -10.84 2.55
N ARG A 318 1.01 -11.74 3.37
CA ARG A 318 0.54 -13.12 3.50
C ARG A 318 -0.90 -13.22 4.03
N ALA A 319 -1.41 -12.20 4.71
CA ALA A 319 -2.81 -12.16 5.12
C ALA A 319 -3.78 -12.09 3.94
N LEU A 320 -3.28 -11.70 2.76
CA LEU A 320 -4.02 -11.55 1.51
C LEU A 320 -3.53 -12.55 0.44
N GLN A 321 -2.67 -13.51 0.78
CA GLN A 321 -2.19 -14.54 -0.14
C GLN A 321 -3.09 -15.78 -0.08
N GLY A 322 -3.37 -16.39 -1.23
CA GLY A 322 -4.10 -17.65 -1.29
C GLY A 322 -3.24 -18.84 -0.82
N TYR A 323 -3.77 -19.64 0.10
CA TYR A 323 -3.21 -20.90 0.57
C TYR A 323 -4.27 -22.00 0.47
N PRO A 324 -3.91 -23.27 0.28
CA PRO A 324 -4.84 -24.35 0.56
C PRO A 324 -5.33 -24.24 2.01
N PRO A 325 -6.64 -24.10 2.26
CA PRO A 325 -7.19 -23.94 3.61
C PRO A 325 -7.06 -25.20 4.48
N GLY A 326 -6.86 -26.37 3.86
CA GLY A 326 -6.94 -27.66 4.51
C GLY A 326 -8.24 -27.81 5.30
N SER A 327 -8.18 -28.51 6.43
CA SER A 327 -9.37 -28.85 7.23
C SER A 327 -10.18 -27.64 7.74
N THR A 328 -9.68 -26.40 7.68
CA THR A 328 -10.50 -25.21 7.97
C THR A 328 -11.65 -25.01 6.98
N PHE A 329 -11.54 -25.59 5.78
CA PHE A 329 -12.54 -25.53 4.70
C PHE A 329 -13.73 -26.47 4.89
N LYS A 330 -13.61 -27.50 5.75
CA LYS A 330 -14.66 -28.51 5.96
C LYS A 330 -16.01 -27.93 6.38
N VAL A 331 -16.04 -26.71 6.94
CA VAL A 331 -17.28 -25.98 7.21
C VAL A 331 -18.06 -25.63 5.92
N VAL A 332 -17.34 -25.33 4.83
CA VAL A 332 -17.93 -25.08 3.50
C VAL A 332 -18.49 -26.38 2.95
N THR A 333 -17.71 -27.47 3.00
CA THR A 333 -18.15 -28.80 2.56
C THR A 333 -19.35 -29.31 3.36
N ALA A 334 -19.35 -29.14 4.69
CA ALA A 334 -20.49 -29.46 5.56
C ALA A 334 -21.75 -28.70 5.13
N THR A 335 -21.59 -27.39 4.92
CA THR A 335 -22.69 -26.52 4.48
C THR A 335 -23.22 -26.98 3.13
N ALA A 336 -22.34 -27.23 2.14
CA ALA A 336 -22.71 -27.67 0.81
C ALA A 336 -23.43 -29.02 0.81
N GLY A 337 -22.94 -29.99 1.59
CA GLY A 337 -23.57 -31.30 1.77
C GLY A 337 -25.00 -31.19 2.29
N ILE A 338 -25.20 -30.48 3.40
CA ILE A 338 -26.52 -30.36 4.02
C ILE A 338 -27.47 -29.54 3.14
N GLN A 339 -26.98 -28.43 2.57
CA GLN A 339 -27.80 -27.50 1.77
C GLN A 339 -28.14 -28.02 0.39
N SER A 340 -27.42 -29.02 -0.12
CA SER A 340 -27.78 -29.73 -1.35
C SER A 340 -29.02 -30.62 -1.17
N GLY A 341 -29.48 -30.85 0.06
CA GLY A 341 -30.56 -31.78 0.37
C GLY A 341 -30.13 -33.25 0.37
N LYS A 342 -28.84 -33.54 0.12
CA LYS A 342 -28.29 -34.91 0.13
C LYS A 342 -28.11 -35.47 1.55
N PHE A 343 -27.96 -34.59 2.53
CA PHE A 343 -27.83 -34.92 3.94
C PHE A 343 -28.70 -33.98 4.80
N SER A 344 -29.24 -34.50 5.90
CA SER A 344 -29.79 -33.68 6.99
C SER A 344 -28.68 -33.27 7.98
N SER A 345 -28.96 -32.32 8.87
CA SER A 345 -28.04 -31.95 9.96
C SER A 345 -27.72 -33.10 10.92
N ASP A 346 -28.62 -34.08 11.01
CA ASP A 346 -28.52 -35.24 11.91
C ASP A 346 -28.00 -36.50 11.21
N SER A 347 -27.64 -36.39 9.92
CA SER A 347 -27.10 -37.52 9.17
C SER A 347 -25.79 -38.02 9.78
N THR A 348 -25.68 -39.33 9.93
CA THR A 348 -24.48 -40.02 10.39
C THR A 348 -23.87 -40.86 9.29
N LEU A 349 -22.55 -40.96 9.23
CA LEU A 349 -21.82 -41.78 8.26
C LEU A 349 -20.78 -42.63 8.97
N MET A 350 -20.54 -43.82 8.43
CA MET A 350 -19.38 -44.62 8.81
C MET A 350 -18.10 -43.94 8.29
N THR A 351 -17.10 -43.83 9.14
CA THR A 351 -15.75 -43.38 8.78
C THR A 351 -14.82 -44.58 8.61
N TYR A 352 -13.80 -44.41 7.78
CA TYR A 352 -12.90 -45.50 7.39
C TYR A 352 -11.44 -45.07 7.60
N SER A 353 -10.50 -46.01 7.52
CA SER A 353 -9.07 -45.67 7.49
C SER A 353 -8.65 -45.05 6.14
N ALA A 354 -9.37 -45.39 5.07
CA ALA A 354 -9.23 -44.80 3.75
C ALA A 354 -10.50 -45.04 2.92
N ILE A 355 -10.67 -44.27 1.84
CA ILE A 355 -11.68 -44.52 0.80
C ILE A 355 -10.95 -44.84 -0.51
N ASN A 356 -11.38 -45.90 -1.19
CA ASN A 356 -10.87 -46.24 -2.52
C ASN A 356 -11.73 -45.54 -3.59
N LEU A 357 -11.11 -44.73 -4.43
CA LEU A 357 -11.74 -44.11 -5.57
C LEU A 357 -10.89 -44.35 -6.82
N GLY A 358 -11.42 -45.14 -7.77
CA GLY A 358 -10.73 -45.44 -9.03
C GLY A 358 -9.39 -46.16 -8.86
N GLY A 359 -9.21 -46.95 -7.80
CA GLY A 359 -7.95 -47.65 -7.50
C GLY A 359 -6.97 -46.85 -6.63
N HIS A 360 -7.29 -45.61 -6.28
CA HIS A 360 -6.48 -44.76 -5.40
C HIS A 360 -7.07 -44.70 -3.98
N LEU A 361 -6.22 -44.86 -2.97
CA LEU A 361 -6.61 -44.76 -1.57
C LEU A 361 -6.44 -43.32 -1.06
N PHE A 362 -7.53 -42.75 -0.58
CA PHE A 362 -7.55 -41.46 0.11
C PHE A 362 -7.68 -41.69 1.60
N HIS A 363 -6.61 -41.42 2.34
CA HIS A 363 -6.48 -41.79 3.73
C HIS A 363 -7.19 -40.83 4.69
N GLU A 364 -7.62 -41.39 5.82
CA GLU A 364 -7.96 -40.62 7.02
C GLU A 364 -6.68 -40.03 7.63
N HIS A 365 -6.76 -38.86 8.27
CA HIS A 365 -5.59 -38.26 8.93
C HIS A 365 -5.19 -39.02 10.21
N GLY A 366 -6.14 -39.74 10.80
CA GLY A 366 -5.96 -40.57 11.98
C GLY A 366 -6.75 -41.87 11.89
N GLN A 367 -7.23 -42.35 13.03
CA GLN A 367 -8.06 -43.56 13.07
C GLN A 367 -9.52 -43.25 12.68
N SER A 368 -10.21 -44.26 12.13
CA SER A 368 -11.66 -44.21 11.95
C SER A 368 -12.34 -43.93 13.30
N GLN A 369 -13.36 -43.09 13.27
CA GLN A 369 -14.17 -42.71 14.43
C GLN A 369 -15.46 -43.54 14.52
N GLY A 370 -15.62 -44.58 13.69
CA GLY A 370 -16.86 -45.33 13.58
C GLY A 370 -17.97 -44.52 12.90
N VAL A 371 -19.21 -44.71 13.33
CA VAL A 371 -20.38 -43.99 12.83
C VAL A 371 -20.52 -42.68 13.58
N ILE A 372 -20.37 -41.56 12.87
CA ILE A 372 -20.39 -40.21 13.45
C ILE A 372 -21.27 -39.26 12.64
N GLY A 373 -21.73 -38.17 13.26
CA GLY A 373 -22.43 -37.07 12.58
C GLY A 373 -21.54 -35.87 12.25
N PHE A 374 -22.11 -34.84 11.63
CA PHE A 374 -21.39 -33.62 11.24
C PHE A 374 -20.67 -32.92 12.41
N ARG A 375 -21.28 -32.91 13.60
CA ARG A 375 -20.67 -32.33 14.82
C ARG A 375 -19.30 -32.99 15.10
N ASP A 376 -19.29 -34.31 15.20
CA ASP A 376 -18.11 -35.08 15.59
C ASP A 376 -17.09 -35.15 14.45
N ALA A 377 -17.57 -35.20 13.21
CA ALA A 377 -16.71 -35.15 12.02
C ALA A 377 -15.92 -33.83 11.96
N LEU A 378 -16.52 -32.70 12.36
CA LEU A 378 -15.80 -31.44 12.53
C LEU A 378 -14.86 -31.50 13.74
N ALA A 379 -15.32 -32.00 14.89
CA ALA A 379 -14.57 -32.08 16.14
C ALA A 379 -13.24 -32.84 16.00
N PHE A 380 -13.31 -34.06 15.44
CA PHE A 380 -12.16 -34.95 15.22
C PHE A 380 -11.57 -34.82 13.82
N SER A 381 -12.09 -33.88 13.02
CA SER A 381 -11.56 -33.54 11.71
C SER A 381 -11.51 -34.70 10.72
N SER A 382 -12.45 -35.65 10.75
CA SER A 382 -12.42 -36.85 9.88
C SER A 382 -12.43 -36.48 8.39
N ASN A 383 -11.39 -36.86 7.66
CA ASN A 383 -11.29 -36.70 6.21
C ASN A 383 -12.29 -37.60 5.48
N THR A 384 -12.41 -38.87 5.86
CA THR A 384 -13.25 -39.84 5.15
C THR A 384 -14.73 -39.51 5.24
N PHE A 385 -15.18 -38.89 6.33
CA PHE A 385 -16.52 -38.30 6.41
C PHE A 385 -16.71 -37.22 5.34
N PHE A 386 -15.78 -36.26 5.25
CA PHE A 386 -15.90 -35.14 4.31
C PHE A 386 -15.65 -35.51 2.85
N TYR A 387 -14.87 -36.56 2.57
CA TYR A 387 -14.76 -37.15 1.24
C TYR A 387 -16.12 -37.64 0.74
N GLN A 388 -16.85 -38.41 1.57
CA GLN A 388 -18.19 -38.90 1.24
C GLN A 388 -19.18 -37.75 1.03
N VAL A 389 -19.18 -36.78 1.96
CA VAL A 389 -20.05 -35.60 1.85
C VAL A 389 -19.74 -34.78 0.60
N GLY A 390 -18.46 -34.57 0.30
CA GLY A 390 -18.02 -33.78 -0.85
C GLY A 390 -18.35 -34.46 -2.18
N LEU A 391 -18.12 -35.77 -2.29
CA LEU A 391 -18.48 -36.57 -3.47
C LEU A 391 -19.98 -36.56 -3.73
N ALA A 392 -20.80 -36.66 -2.68
CA ALA A 392 -22.25 -36.62 -2.80
C ALA A 392 -22.81 -35.22 -3.11
N ALA A 393 -22.19 -34.16 -2.56
CA ALA A 393 -22.58 -32.77 -2.81
C ALA A 393 -22.18 -32.28 -4.21
N GLY A 394 -21.01 -32.72 -4.69
CA GLY A 394 -20.41 -32.28 -5.95
C GLY A 394 -19.64 -30.95 -5.86
N PRO A 395 -18.70 -30.71 -6.78
CA PRO A 395 -17.81 -29.55 -6.74
C PRO A 395 -18.55 -28.21 -6.94
N GLU A 396 -19.63 -28.18 -7.72
CA GLU A 396 -20.43 -26.98 -7.94
C GLU A 396 -21.12 -26.50 -6.66
N ALA A 397 -21.64 -27.44 -5.86
CA ALA A 397 -22.26 -27.10 -4.58
C ALA A 397 -21.24 -26.55 -3.59
N ILE A 398 -20.05 -27.17 -3.54
CA ILE A 398 -18.94 -26.71 -2.69
C ILE A 398 -18.48 -25.31 -3.12
N ALA A 399 -18.24 -25.09 -4.42
CA ALA A 399 -17.86 -23.79 -4.96
C ALA A 399 -18.91 -22.71 -4.67
N LYS A 400 -20.20 -23.01 -4.93
CA LYS A 400 -21.32 -22.11 -4.65
C LYS A 400 -21.33 -21.65 -3.19
N TRP A 401 -21.17 -22.57 -2.24
CA TRP A 401 -21.15 -22.22 -0.82
C TRP A 401 -19.88 -21.48 -0.41
N GLY A 402 -18.73 -21.84 -0.96
CA GLY A 402 -17.49 -21.11 -0.74
C GLY A 402 -17.56 -19.65 -1.17
N HIS A 403 -18.10 -19.38 -2.36
CA HIS A 403 -18.37 -18.01 -2.83
C HIS A 403 -19.39 -17.28 -1.95
N LYS A 404 -20.47 -17.97 -1.53
CA LYS A 404 -21.43 -17.40 -0.56
C LYS A 404 -20.77 -16.99 0.76
N PHE A 405 -19.79 -17.76 1.25
CA PHE A 405 -18.98 -17.38 2.42
C PHE A 405 -17.98 -16.25 2.15
N GLY A 406 -17.67 -15.95 0.89
CA GLY A 406 -16.84 -14.83 0.46
C GLY A 406 -15.49 -15.22 -0.12
N ILE A 407 -15.17 -16.51 -0.23
CA ILE A 407 -13.91 -16.95 -0.81
C ILE A 407 -13.90 -16.60 -2.31
N GLY A 408 -12.85 -15.90 -2.77
CA GLY A 408 -12.72 -15.41 -4.14
C GLY A 408 -13.45 -14.11 -4.44
N ASP A 409 -14.38 -13.68 -3.58
CA ASP A 409 -15.20 -12.47 -3.76
C ASP A 409 -14.82 -11.33 -2.80
N VAL A 410 -14.14 -11.66 -1.69
CA VAL A 410 -13.72 -10.67 -0.70
C VAL A 410 -12.62 -9.80 -1.27
N THR A 411 -12.85 -8.49 -1.29
CA THR A 411 -11.84 -7.52 -1.68
C THR A 411 -10.66 -7.56 -0.70
N ASN A 412 -9.45 -7.32 -1.20
CA ASN A 412 -8.23 -7.18 -0.41
C ASN A 412 -8.18 -5.90 0.45
N VAL A 413 -9.33 -5.41 0.91
CA VAL A 413 -9.54 -4.19 1.72
C VAL A 413 -8.89 -2.92 1.15
N GLY A 414 -8.58 -2.92 -0.16
CA GLY A 414 -7.88 -1.85 -0.87
C GLY A 414 -6.36 -1.91 -0.79
N LEU A 415 -5.79 -2.93 -0.14
CA LEU A 415 -4.35 -3.14 -0.09
C LEU A 415 -3.87 -3.95 -1.31
N SER A 416 -2.67 -3.62 -1.79
CA SER A 416 -1.96 -4.34 -2.85
C SER A 416 -1.07 -5.46 -2.27
N GLY A 417 -0.62 -6.38 -3.12
CA GLY A 417 0.41 -7.37 -2.74
C GLY A 417 -0.13 -8.69 -2.20
N GLY A 418 -1.33 -9.11 -2.62
CA GLY A 418 -1.95 -10.40 -2.33
C GLY A 418 -2.69 -10.98 -3.54
N GLY A 419 -3.09 -12.24 -3.45
CA GLY A 419 -3.97 -12.92 -4.40
C GLY A 419 -5.42 -12.93 -3.93
N TYR A 420 -6.29 -13.64 -4.64
CA TYR A 420 -7.64 -13.96 -4.16
C TYR A 420 -7.71 -15.45 -3.86
N GLY A 421 -8.65 -15.86 -3.01
CA GLY A 421 -9.03 -17.26 -2.94
C GLY A 421 -9.55 -17.75 -4.28
N MET A 422 -9.47 -19.05 -4.50
CA MET A 422 -9.98 -19.69 -5.70
C MET A 422 -10.64 -21.00 -5.32
N ILE A 423 -11.85 -21.23 -5.81
CA ILE A 423 -12.55 -22.50 -5.66
C ILE A 423 -13.03 -22.93 -7.05
N PRO A 424 -12.15 -23.56 -7.86
CA PRO A 424 -12.49 -23.87 -9.23
C PRO A 424 -13.67 -24.84 -9.33
N THR A 425 -14.58 -24.54 -10.24
CA THR A 425 -15.58 -25.47 -10.77
C THR A 425 -14.97 -26.35 -11.86
N PRO A 426 -15.61 -27.46 -12.25
CA PRO A 426 -15.17 -28.27 -13.39
C PRO A 426 -14.92 -27.47 -14.66
N ALA A 427 -15.84 -26.59 -15.04
CA ALA A 427 -15.69 -25.72 -16.22
C ALA A 427 -14.49 -24.76 -16.10
N GLN A 428 -14.21 -24.25 -14.90
CA GLN A 428 -13.03 -23.40 -14.67
C GLN A 428 -11.73 -24.21 -14.74
N LYS A 429 -11.70 -25.43 -14.20
CA LYS A 429 -10.53 -26.32 -14.30
C LYS A 429 -10.22 -26.62 -15.77
N GLU A 430 -11.21 -27.03 -16.55
CA GLU A 430 -11.05 -27.33 -17.97
C GLU A 430 -10.55 -26.11 -18.75
N LYS A 431 -11.08 -24.92 -18.45
CA LYS A 431 -10.61 -23.68 -19.09
C LYS A 431 -9.15 -23.37 -18.76
N LEU A 432 -8.76 -23.47 -17.48
CA LEU A 432 -7.45 -23.08 -16.96
C LEU A 432 -6.34 -24.08 -17.28
N PHE A 433 -6.63 -25.37 -17.10
CA PHE A 433 -5.64 -26.44 -17.15
C PHE A 433 -5.78 -27.36 -18.36
N LYS A 434 -6.85 -27.22 -19.17
CA LYS A 434 -7.14 -28.10 -20.32
C LYS A 434 -7.29 -29.57 -19.93
N GLU A 435 -7.77 -29.81 -18.72
CA GLU A 435 -8.03 -31.15 -18.18
C GLU A 435 -9.48 -31.27 -17.68
N PRO A 436 -10.11 -32.45 -17.83
CA PRO A 436 -11.42 -32.70 -17.26
C PRO A 436 -11.35 -32.75 -15.73
N TRP A 437 -12.53 -32.69 -15.10
CA TRP A 437 -12.67 -32.88 -13.67
C TRP A 437 -12.74 -34.37 -13.32
N TYR A 438 -11.88 -34.81 -12.41
CA TYR A 438 -11.84 -36.19 -11.91
C TYR A 438 -12.48 -36.29 -10.53
N GLY A 439 -12.98 -37.47 -10.16
CA GLY A 439 -13.54 -37.69 -8.82
C GLY A 439 -12.54 -37.37 -7.69
N GLY A 440 -11.24 -37.64 -7.91
CA GLY A 440 -10.17 -37.29 -6.97
C GLY A 440 -10.02 -35.78 -6.74
N ASP A 441 -10.38 -34.93 -7.71
CA ASP A 441 -10.40 -33.48 -7.52
C ASP A 441 -11.45 -33.10 -6.48
N THR A 442 -12.64 -33.71 -6.54
CA THR A 442 -13.70 -33.49 -5.53
C THR A 442 -13.29 -33.99 -4.15
N VAL A 443 -12.60 -35.13 -4.07
CA VAL A 443 -12.08 -35.65 -2.79
C VAL A 443 -11.12 -34.65 -2.15
N SER A 444 -10.12 -34.18 -2.90
CA SER A 444 -9.17 -33.16 -2.41
C SER A 444 -9.85 -31.83 -2.08
N MET A 445 -10.76 -31.37 -2.95
CA MET A 445 -11.53 -30.14 -2.74
C MET A 445 -12.36 -30.19 -1.44
N SER A 446 -12.96 -31.33 -1.13
CA SER A 446 -13.84 -31.50 0.03
C SER A 446 -13.15 -31.25 1.38
N ILE A 447 -11.84 -31.37 1.43
CA ILE A 447 -11.02 -31.10 2.62
C ILE A 447 -10.17 -29.83 2.48
N GLY A 448 -10.42 -29.01 1.45
CA GLY A 448 -9.70 -27.75 1.25
C GLY A 448 -8.29 -27.92 0.68
N GLN A 449 -8.05 -28.97 -0.10
CA GLN A 449 -6.81 -29.27 -0.80
C GLN A 449 -7.03 -29.24 -2.33
N GLY A 450 -5.98 -29.57 -3.09
CA GLY A 450 -6.00 -29.54 -4.54
C GLY A 450 -6.00 -28.10 -5.06
N LEU A 451 -6.98 -27.74 -5.88
CA LEU A 451 -7.06 -26.42 -6.49
C LEU A 451 -7.70 -25.34 -5.60
N VAL A 452 -8.18 -25.71 -4.41
CA VAL A 452 -8.81 -24.77 -3.48
C VAL A 452 -7.75 -23.88 -2.84
N GLN A 453 -7.94 -22.57 -2.94
CA GLN A 453 -7.15 -21.57 -2.25
C GLN A 453 -8.05 -20.59 -1.48
N THR A 454 -7.58 -20.15 -0.32
CA THR A 454 -8.22 -19.12 0.50
C THR A 454 -7.16 -18.23 1.10
N THR A 455 -7.44 -16.94 1.20
CA THR A 455 -6.63 -16.02 2.01
C THR A 455 -7.00 -16.13 3.49
N PRO A 456 -6.07 -15.84 4.43
CA PRO A 456 -6.41 -15.71 5.84
C PRO A 456 -7.54 -14.70 6.10
N LEU A 457 -7.61 -13.62 5.32
CA LEU A 457 -8.71 -12.66 5.39
C LEU A 457 -10.06 -13.30 5.03
N GLU A 458 -10.15 -14.05 3.93
CA GLU A 458 -11.36 -14.77 3.52
C GLU A 458 -11.77 -15.85 4.53
N LEU A 459 -10.80 -16.55 5.12
CA LEU A 459 -11.08 -17.49 6.20
C LEU A 459 -11.67 -16.78 7.42
N ALA A 460 -11.10 -15.63 7.83
CA ALA A 460 -11.67 -14.85 8.92
C ALA A 460 -13.11 -14.38 8.60
N VAL A 461 -13.39 -13.98 7.35
CA VAL A 461 -14.74 -13.61 6.90
C VAL A 461 -15.70 -14.81 6.94
N THR A 462 -15.25 -15.98 6.50
CA THR A 462 -16.03 -17.22 6.52
C THR A 462 -16.45 -17.56 7.95
N TYR A 463 -15.51 -17.52 8.89
CA TYR A 463 -15.80 -17.82 10.30
C TYR A 463 -16.58 -16.71 11.00
N ALA A 464 -16.41 -15.44 10.59
CA ALA A 464 -17.27 -14.35 11.03
C ALA A 464 -18.73 -14.54 10.58
N ALA A 465 -18.97 -15.01 9.35
CA ALA A 465 -20.32 -15.29 8.86
C ALA A 465 -21.00 -16.42 9.66
N ILE A 466 -20.27 -17.48 10.01
CA ILE A 466 -20.76 -18.58 10.88
C ILE A 466 -21.05 -18.05 12.30
N ALA A 467 -20.14 -17.23 12.84
CA ALA A 467 -20.29 -16.61 14.15
C ALA A 467 -21.52 -15.70 14.23
N ASN A 468 -21.78 -14.94 13.17
CA ASN A 468 -22.82 -13.92 13.11
C ASN A 468 -24.11 -14.41 12.43
N GLY A 469 -24.51 -15.67 12.63
CA GLY A 469 -25.85 -16.10 12.21
C GLY A 469 -26.05 -16.29 10.70
N GLY A 470 -24.98 -16.42 9.91
CA GLY A 470 -25.05 -16.45 8.44
C GLY A 470 -25.02 -15.07 7.79
N TRP A 471 -24.62 -14.03 8.52
CA TRP A 471 -24.42 -12.68 7.98
C TRP A 471 -22.93 -12.45 7.66
N ARG A 472 -22.60 -12.45 6.37
CA ARG A 472 -21.25 -12.20 5.86
C ARG A 472 -20.91 -10.72 5.96
N VAL A 473 -19.88 -10.38 6.72
CA VAL A 473 -19.35 -9.03 6.84
C VAL A 473 -18.47 -8.67 5.63
N LYS A 474 -18.30 -7.37 5.38
CA LYS A 474 -17.30 -6.88 4.41
C LYS A 474 -16.09 -6.33 5.18
N PRO A 475 -14.89 -6.89 5.00
CA PRO A 475 -13.74 -6.42 5.74
C PRO A 475 -13.35 -5.01 5.31
N HIS A 476 -12.88 -4.18 6.25
CA HIS A 476 -12.38 -2.84 5.98
C HIS A 476 -11.41 -2.35 7.04
N LEU A 477 -10.51 -1.46 6.62
CA LEU A 477 -9.48 -0.84 7.48
C LEU A 477 -9.76 0.61 7.83
N LEU A 478 -10.46 1.36 6.98
CA LEU A 478 -10.77 2.76 7.23
C LEU A 478 -12.01 2.88 8.11
N ALA A 479 -11.90 3.55 9.27
CA ALA A 479 -12.99 3.63 10.24
C ALA A 479 -14.22 4.40 9.73
N ASP A 480 -14.02 5.33 8.79
CA ASP A 480 -15.11 6.08 8.12
C ASP A 480 -16.03 5.16 7.30
N LYS A 481 -15.55 3.98 6.89
CA LYS A 481 -16.34 2.99 6.16
C LYS A 481 -17.26 2.15 7.06
N SER A 482 -17.00 2.04 8.36
CA SER A 482 -17.70 1.08 9.23
C SER A 482 -19.22 1.27 9.30
N GLN A 483 -19.72 2.48 9.03
CA GLN A 483 -21.14 2.81 9.13
C GLN A 483 -21.81 3.09 7.78
N THR A 484 -21.11 2.88 6.66
CA THR A 484 -21.71 3.15 5.35
C THR A 484 -22.68 2.05 4.94
N PRO A 485 -23.77 2.37 4.20
CA PRO A 485 -24.72 1.36 3.74
C PRO A 485 -24.09 0.23 2.93
N SER A 486 -23.02 0.52 2.17
CA SER A 486 -22.30 -0.46 1.36
C SER A 486 -21.53 -1.50 2.19
N MET A 487 -21.29 -1.22 3.47
CA MET A 487 -20.56 -2.07 4.41
C MET A 487 -21.45 -2.92 5.33
N ARG A 488 -22.79 -2.81 5.17
CA ARG A 488 -23.73 -3.66 5.93
C ARG A 488 -23.50 -5.15 5.63
N PRO A 489 -23.56 -6.03 6.64
CA PRO A 489 -23.46 -7.47 6.44
C PRO A 489 -24.53 -8.01 5.48
N GLN A 490 -24.20 -9.05 4.73
CA GLN A 490 -25.06 -9.69 3.74
C GLN A 490 -25.45 -11.09 4.19
N LYS A 491 -26.74 -11.42 4.16
CA LYS A 491 -27.22 -12.76 4.51
C LYS A 491 -26.84 -13.75 3.41
N ILE A 492 -26.17 -14.85 3.77
CA ILE A 492 -25.73 -15.88 2.80
C ILE A 492 -26.81 -16.93 2.50
N GLY A 493 -27.89 -16.93 3.29
CA GLY A 493 -29.01 -17.85 3.16
C GLY A 493 -28.70 -19.28 3.63
N ILE A 494 -27.86 -19.43 4.65
CA ILE A 494 -27.65 -20.71 5.33
C ILE A 494 -28.85 -21.01 6.25
N ASN A 495 -29.28 -22.27 6.27
CA ASN A 495 -30.39 -22.76 7.08
C ASN A 495 -29.97 -22.77 8.56
N PRO A 496 -30.87 -22.43 9.49
CA PRO A 496 -30.57 -22.41 10.92
C PRO A 496 -30.00 -23.74 11.44
N ASP A 497 -30.56 -24.87 11.03
CA ASP A 497 -30.12 -26.20 11.51
C ASP A 497 -28.71 -26.55 11.01
N THR A 498 -28.40 -26.25 9.74
CA THR A 498 -27.05 -26.35 9.19
C THR A 498 -26.07 -25.50 9.99
N LEU A 499 -26.45 -24.26 10.30
CA LEU A 499 -25.61 -23.36 11.07
C LEU A 499 -25.41 -23.86 12.51
N ALA A 500 -26.46 -24.38 13.14
CA ALA A 500 -26.42 -24.90 14.49
C ALA A 500 -25.46 -26.09 14.61
N VAL A 501 -25.54 -27.07 13.71
CA VAL A 501 -24.65 -28.25 13.74
C VAL A 501 -23.20 -27.87 13.44
N ILE A 502 -22.95 -26.93 12.50
CA ILE A 502 -21.59 -26.43 12.24
C ILE A 502 -21.03 -25.72 13.47
N ARG A 503 -21.80 -24.84 14.11
CA ARG A 503 -21.37 -24.15 15.34
C ARG A 503 -21.10 -25.14 16.47
N ALA A 504 -21.95 -26.15 16.64
CA ALA A 504 -21.76 -27.21 17.62
C ALA A 504 -20.46 -27.99 17.36
N GLY A 505 -20.20 -28.37 16.10
CA GLY A 505 -18.96 -29.03 15.70
C GLY A 505 -17.72 -28.16 15.95
N LEU A 506 -17.76 -26.88 15.58
CA LEU A 506 -16.65 -25.94 15.82
C LEU A 506 -16.38 -25.70 17.32
N LYS A 507 -17.42 -25.74 18.16
CA LYS A 507 -17.25 -25.74 19.62
C LYS A 507 -16.61 -27.04 20.09
N ALA A 508 -17.06 -28.18 19.57
CA ALA A 508 -16.53 -29.50 19.90
C ALA A 508 -15.04 -29.67 19.53
N VAL A 509 -14.56 -29.02 18.46
CA VAL A 509 -13.12 -28.95 18.14
C VAL A 509 -12.31 -28.37 19.31
N VAL A 510 -12.86 -27.41 20.05
CA VAL A 510 -12.20 -26.75 21.17
C VAL A 510 -12.47 -27.46 22.50
N SER A 511 -13.65 -28.04 22.73
CA SER A 511 -13.94 -28.73 24.00
C SER A 511 -13.37 -30.15 24.06
N GLU A 512 -13.36 -30.86 22.93
CA GLU A 512 -13.10 -32.30 22.86
C GLU A 512 -12.03 -32.66 21.82
N GLY A 513 -11.88 -31.83 20.78
CA GLY A 513 -11.10 -32.16 19.59
C GLY A 513 -9.72 -31.51 19.47
N THR A 514 -9.35 -31.20 18.23
CA THR A 514 -7.97 -30.86 17.84
C THR A 514 -7.46 -29.51 18.37
N ALA A 515 -8.31 -28.63 18.91
CA ALA A 515 -7.93 -27.32 19.45
C ALA A 515 -8.14 -27.21 20.97
N ARG A 516 -8.13 -28.33 21.69
CA ARG A 516 -8.41 -28.40 23.14
C ARG A 516 -7.58 -27.47 24.01
N GLN A 517 -6.38 -27.10 23.58
CA GLN A 517 -5.55 -26.13 24.31
C GLN A 517 -6.19 -24.73 24.43
N LEU A 518 -7.19 -24.39 23.60
CA LEU A 518 -7.96 -23.14 23.76
C LEU A 518 -8.99 -23.21 24.90
N SER A 519 -9.25 -24.39 25.48
CA SER A 519 -10.20 -24.59 26.58
C SER A 519 -9.51 -24.64 27.96
N ASP A 520 -8.41 -23.91 28.14
CA ASP A 520 -7.62 -23.87 29.39
C ASP A 520 -8.24 -22.98 30.49
N GLY A 521 -9.40 -22.36 30.22
CA GLY A 521 -10.09 -21.45 31.14
C GLY A 521 -9.57 -20.01 31.16
N SER A 522 -8.50 -19.70 30.42
CA SER A 522 -7.92 -18.36 30.37
C SER A 522 -8.66 -17.41 29.41
N ILE A 523 -9.46 -17.95 28.50
CA ILE A 523 -10.26 -17.22 27.51
C ILE A 523 -11.74 -17.65 27.57
N PRO A 524 -12.69 -16.81 27.09
CA PRO A 524 -14.08 -17.21 26.96
C PRO A 524 -14.26 -18.44 26.07
N PRO A 525 -15.37 -19.19 26.20
CA PRO A 525 -15.67 -20.33 25.33
C PRO A 525 -15.50 -19.95 23.86
N THR A 526 -14.68 -20.71 23.15
CA THR A 526 -14.25 -20.43 21.78
C THR A 526 -14.71 -21.56 20.85
N ALA A 527 -14.94 -21.25 19.59
CA ALA A 527 -15.21 -22.24 18.55
C ALA A 527 -14.27 -22.01 17.37
N GLY A 528 -13.82 -23.08 16.73
CA GLY A 528 -12.90 -22.96 15.60
C GLY A 528 -12.54 -24.30 14.98
N LYS A 529 -11.61 -24.26 14.05
CA LYS A 529 -11.14 -25.44 13.31
C LYS A 529 -9.65 -25.32 13.05
N THR A 530 -8.91 -26.38 13.37
CA THR A 530 -7.53 -26.54 12.90
C THR A 530 -7.50 -26.97 11.44
N GLY A 531 -6.47 -26.56 10.73
CA GLY A 531 -6.13 -27.02 9.40
C GLY A 531 -4.65 -27.37 9.30
N THR A 532 -4.38 -28.36 8.47
CA THR A 532 -3.04 -28.71 7.99
C THR A 532 -3.19 -28.81 6.48
N ALA A 533 -2.32 -28.12 5.75
CA ALA A 533 -2.31 -28.13 4.30
C ALA A 533 -0.96 -28.63 3.81
N GLU A 534 -0.99 -29.74 3.08
CA GLU A 534 0.20 -30.46 2.64
C GLU A 534 0.98 -29.61 1.63
N VAL A 535 2.30 -29.59 1.79
CA VAL A 535 3.21 -28.92 0.87
C VAL A 535 4.24 -29.94 0.40
N VAL A 536 4.24 -30.25 -0.91
CA VAL A 536 5.14 -31.25 -1.48
C VAL A 536 6.60 -30.91 -1.18
N GLY A 537 7.30 -31.85 -0.55
CA GLY A 537 8.73 -31.72 -0.23
C GLY A 537 9.07 -30.77 0.92
N GLN A 538 8.08 -30.26 1.67
CA GLN A 538 8.28 -29.36 2.80
C GLN A 538 7.38 -29.76 3.98
N LYS A 539 7.56 -29.10 5.13
CA LYS A 539 6.57 -29.18 6.21
C LYS A 539 5.27 -28.54 5.76
N ASP A 540 4.16 -29.06 6.27
CA ASP A 540 2.83 -28.56 5.99
C ASP A 540 2.62 -27.13 6.51
N ASN A 541 1.67 -26.44 5.90
CA ASN A 541 1.18 -25.17 6.43
C ASN A 541 0.21 -25.44 7.57
N ALA A 542 0.43 -24.77 8.70
CA ALA A 542 -0.41 -24.87 9.89
C ALA A 542 -1.47 -23.76 9.86
N LEU A 543 -2.75 -24.13 9.96
CA LEU A 543 -3.87 -23.18 9.93
C LEU A 543 -4.76 -23.31 11.16
N PHE A 544 -5.37 -22.20 11.54
CA PHE A 544 -6.51 -22.16 12.45
C PHE A 544 -7.46 -21.06 12.04
N ALA A 545 -8.76 -21.32 12.08
CA ALA A 545 -9.78 -20.29 11.95
C ALA A 545 -10.88 -20.50 13.00
N GLY A 546 -11.36 -19.43 13.61
CA GLY A 546 -12.32 -19.53 14.72
C GLY A 546 -12.93 -18.20 15.11
N PHE A 547 -13.79 -18.23 16.12
CA PHE A 547 -14.40 -17.04 16.70
C PHE A 547 -14.65 -17.22 18.20
N ALA A 548 -14.73 -16.09 18.91
CA ALA A 548 -15.04 -16.04 20.33
C ALA A 548 -15.78 -14.76 20.73
N PRO A 549 -16.52 -14.78 21.85
CA PRO A 549 -17.00 -15.97 22.55
C PRO A 549 -18.04 -16.77 21.74
N PHE A 550 -18.27 -18.03 22.08
CA PHE A 550 -19.21 -18.90 21.36
C PHE A 550 -20.67 -18.40 21.41
N ASN A 551 -21.13 -17.94 22.59
CA ASN A 551 -22.53 -17.55 22.80
C ASN A 551 -22.86 -16.15 22.26
N ASN A 552 -21.93 -15.19 22.40
CA ASN A 552 -22.10 -13.83 21.88
C ASN A 552 -20.83 -13.42 21.12
N PRO A 553 -20.64 -13.91 19.88
CA PRO A 553 -19.40 -13.71 19.15
C PRO A 553 -19.04 -12.24 18.94
N GLN A 554 -17.77 -11.92 19.13
CA GLN A 554 -17.23 -10.57 19.01
C GLN A 554 -16.14 -10.49 17.96
N ILE A 555 -15.21 -11.44 17.96
CA ILE A 555 -14.11 -11.48 16.99
C ILE A 555 -14.00 -12.84 16.32
N ALA A 556 -13.59 -12.82 15.05
CA ALA A 556 -13.12 -13.98 14.31
C ALA A 556 -11.62 -13.84 14.06
N VAL A 557 -10.89 -14.96 14.17
CA VAL A 557 -9.44 -15.03 14.03
C VAL A 557 -9.12 -16.08 12.98
N ALA A 558 -8.23 -15.75 12.04
CA ALA A 558 -7.62 -16.70 11.13
C ALA A 558 -6.09 -16.58 11.20
N VAL A 559 -5.42 -17.72 11.25
CA VAL A 559 -3.96 -17.83 11.37
C VAL A 559 -3.47 -18.82 10.33
N VAL A 560 -2.38 -18.46 9.64
CA VAL A 560 -1.58 -19.37 8.83
C VAL A 560 -0.12 -19.23 9.23
N VAL A 561 0.57 -20.35 9.37
CA VAL A 561 2.03 -20.42 9.53
C VAL A 561 2.56 -21.33 8.43
N GLU A 562 3.29 -20.75 7.49
CA GLU A 562 3.90 -21.49 6.40
C GLU A 562 4.93 -22.46 6.94
N ASN A 563 4.88 -23.71 6.48
CA ASN A 563 5.78 -24.77 6.92
C ASN A 563 5.81 -24.95 8.46
N GLY A 564 4.71 -24.58 9.13
CA GLY A 564 4.53 -24.65 10.57
C GLY A 564 4.18 -26.05 11.09
N GLY A 565 4.02 -27.05 10.22
CA GLY A 565 3.57 -28.38 10.58
C GLY A 565 2.07 -28.39 10.86
N PHE A 566 1.65 -28.89 12.02
CA PHE A 566 0.24 -29.06 12.35
C PHE A 566 -0.40 -27.78 12.88
N GLY A 567 -1.66 -27.54 12.50
CA GLY A 567 -2.46 -26.40 12.98
C GLY A 567 -2.49 -26.27 14.51
N ALA A 568 -2.64 -27.40 15.22
CA ALA A 568 -2.68 -27.45 16.68
C ALA A 568 -1.36 -26.98 17.34
N GLU A 569 -0.23 -27.28 16.71
CA GLU A 569 1.10 -26.96 17.27
C GLU A 569 1.52 -25.52 17.01
N SER A 570 1.24 -24.99 15.81
CA SER A 570 1.77 -23.69 15.39
C SER A 570 0.73 -22.57 15.35
N ALA A 571 -0.48 -22.84 14.85
CA ALA A 571 -1.48 -21.81 14.58
C ALA A 571 -2.42 -21.56 15.78
N VAL A 572 -2.81 -22.63 16.49
CA VAL A 572 -3.70 -22.52 17.65
C VAL A 572 -3.07 -21.73 18.81
N PRO A 573 -1.77 -21.89 19.18
CA PRO A 573 -1.17 -21.07 20.24
C PRO A 573 -1.14 -19.58 19.91
N ILE A 574 -0.95 -19.24 18.63
CA ILE A 574 -1.04 -17.84 18.16
C ILE A 574 -2.46 -17.32 18.38
N ALA A 575 -3.48 -18.07 17.94
CA ALA A 575 -4.87 -17.69 18.14
C ALA A 575 -5.24 -17.54 19.62
N HIS A 576 -4.68 -18.38 20.49
CA HIS A 576 -4.86 -18.30 21.94
C HIS A 576 -4.39 -16.96 22.50
N GLU A 577 -3.17 -16.54 22.16
CA GLU A 577 -2.60 -15.28 22.60
C GLU A 577 -3.40 -14.07 22.08
N ILE A 578 -3.95 -14.16 20.87
CA ILE A 578 -4.87 -13.15 20.32
C ILE A 578 -6.14 -13.04 21.17
N TYR A 579 -6.84 -14.16 21.41
CA TYR A 579 -8.05 -14.16 22.22
C TYR A 579 -7.79 -13.65 23.63
N LYS A 580 -6.70 -14.10 24.26
CA LYS A 580 -6.28 -13.69 25.59
C LYS A 580 -6.01 -12.18 25.65
N ALA A 581 -5.27 -11.63 24.69
CA ALA A 581 -5.02 -10.19 24.62
C ALA A 581 -6.32 -9.38 24.44
N TYR A 582 -7.20 -9.80 23.52
CA TYR A 582 -8.46 -9.10 23.24
C TYR A 582 -9.39 -9.07 24.47
N PHE A 583 -9.59 -10.21 25.14
CA PHE A 583 -10.51 -10.29 26.27
C PHE A 583 -9.91 -9.79 27.59
N LYS A 584 -8.58 -9.83 27.77
CA LYS A 584 -7.92 -9.18 28.90
C LYS A 584 -8.10 -7.66 28.82
N ALA A 585 -7.92 -7.06 27.65
CA ALA A 585 -8.08 -5.61 27.47
C ALA A 585 -9.51 -5.12 27.77
N LYS A 586 -10.54 -5.95 27.51
CA LYS A 586 -11.93 -5.60 27.83
C LYS A 586 -12.25 -5.65 29.32
N LYS A 587 -11.66 -6.55 30.09
CA LYS A 587 -11.84 -6.60 31.55
C LYS A 587 -11.28 -5.36 32.26
N VAL A 588 -10.37 -4.63 31.61
CA VAL A 588 -9.68 -3.45 32.19
C VAL A 588 -10.39 -2.13 31.82
N ARG A 589 -11.31 -2.12 30.85
CA ARG A 589 -12.07 -0.91 30.50
C ARG A 589 -13.34 -0.86 31.38
N PRO A 590 -13.50 0.18 32.23
CA PRO A 590 -14.65 0.32 33.13
C PRO A 590 -15.97 0.47 32.38
#